data_AF-L0HP52-F1
#
_entry.id   AF-L0HP52-F1
#
_cell.length_a   1.000
_cell.length_b   1.000
_cell.length_c   1.000
_cell.angle_alpha   90.00
_cell.angle_beta   90.00
_cell.angle_gamma   90.00
#
_symmetry.space_group_name_H-M   'P 1'
#
loop_
_entity.id
_entity.type
_entity.pdbx_description
1 polymer ?
#
loop_
_entity_poly.entity_id
_entity_poly.type
_entity_poly.pdbx_seq_one_letter_code
_entity_poly.pdbx_strand_id
1 'polypeptide(L)'
;MESCLSFSSPPPTKKNIQEPVRPNAKFHKSVWGNHFLKYASNPEQIDYDADEQHEQLKEELRKKLVVNVTNERVEEQLKLIDAIQRLGVAYHFQREIDAVLNNLLLFRSNKDNDDIYMVSLRFRLLRQQGHDVSCSVFEKFKNIDGRFKDSLRDDVRGLLSLYEATHMRVHKEDILEEALEFTIYELEQVVKLSSNDTLLASEVIHALNMPIRKGLTRIEARHFISVYQHDKSHDETLLKFSKIDFNMLQKLHQRELADLTIWWEKLNVAEKMPYARDRFVECYFWGLGVYFEPQYSRARKMFVKVINLTSLIDDTYDSYGTFDELDLFTDAVKRWNVNETDKLPEYMRPLFMELLNVYNAMEEELKEEGVSYRVEYAKQSMIQIVTAYNDEAIWYHNGYVPTFDEYLKVALISCGYMLLSTISFVGMGVTTVTKPAFDWVTNNPLILIASCTINRLADDKVGHELEQERGHVASGVECYMKHNNATKQEVVIEFNKRISNAWKDINQECLHPLPVPLHLVVRPLYLACFMNVFYKDEDWYTHSNTQMKECINSLLVESVPY
;
A
#
# COMPACT_ATOMS: atom_id res chain seq x y z
N MET A 1 11.11 -28.24 -82.94
CA MET A 1 11.15 -28.29 -81.47
C MET A 1 11.72 -26.95 -81.00
N GLU A 2 10.82 -25.99 -80.80
CA GLU A 2 11.14 -24.67 -80.24
C GLU A 2 11.20 -24.81 -78.72
N SER A 3 12.29 -24.33 -78.10
CA SER A 3 12.44 -24.31 -76.65
C SER A 3 11.89 -22.99 -76.10
N CYS A 4 10.75 -23.06 -75.40
CA CYS A 4 10.22 -21.96 -74.61
C CYS A 4 11.18 -21.59 -73.47
N LEU A 5 11.66 -20.35 -73.47
CA LEU A 5 12.27 -19.71 -72.31
C LEU A 5 11.17 -19.01 -71.51
N SER A 6 10.95 -19.46 -70.28
CA SER A 6 10.04 -18.86 -69.31
C SER A 6 10.65 -17.60 -68.71
N PHE A 7 9.92 -16.48 -68.78
CA PHE A 7 10.23 -15.28 -68.00
C PHE A 7 9.65 -15.46 -66.58
N SER A 8 10.51 -15.51 -65.57
CA SER A 8 10.11 -15.41 -64.17
C SER A 8 9.93 -13.93 -63.78
N SER A 9 8.78 -13.60 -63.22
CA SER A 9 8.53 -12.29 -62.62
C SER A 9 9.43 -12.07 -61.39
N PRO A 10 9.88 -10.84 -61.10
CA PRO A 10 10.64 -10.56 -59.89
C PRO A 10 9.76 -10.78 -58.65
N PRO A 11 10.33 -11.21 -57.51
CA PRO A 11 9.57 -11.31 -56.27
C PRO A 11 9.06 -9.94 -55.85
N PRO A 12 7.88 -9.84 -55.20
CA PRO A 12 7.35 -8.57 -54.75
C PRO A 12 8.33 -7.94 -53.75
N THR A 13 8.74 -6.72 -54.05
CA THR A 13 9.51 -5.86 -53.16
C THR A 13 8.81 -5.81 -51.81
N LYS A 14 9.50 -6.26 -50.75
CA LYS A 14 9.09 -6.03 -49.36
C LYS A 14 8.76 -4.54 -49.25
N LYS A 15 7.48 -4.21 -49.03
CA LYS A 15 7.11 -2.88 -48.57
C LYS A 15 7.99 -2.62 -47.35
N ASN A 16 8.82 -1.58 -47.41
CA ASN A 16 9.41 -0.97 -46.22
C ASN A 16 8.21 -0.49 -45.39
N ILE A 17 7.70 -1.36 -44.52
CA ILE A 17 6.83 -0.95 -43.43
C ILE A 17 7.78 -0.17 -42.53
N GLN A 18 7.72 1.15 -42.66
CA GLN A 18 8.42 2.05 -41.76
C GLN A 18 7.94 1.69 -40.36
N GLU A 19 8.85 1.27 -39.48
CA GLU A 19 8.49 0.93 -38.11
C GLU A 19 7.75 2.13 -37.49
N PRO A 20 6.62 1.90 -36.82
CA PRO A 20 5.87 2.99 -36.21
C PRO A 20 6.77 3.70 -35.19
N VAL A 21 6.70 5.04 -35.14
CA VAL A 21 7.39 5.82 -34.12
C VAL A 21 6.72 5.51 -32.78
N ARG A 22 7.44 4.80 -31.91
CA ARG A 22 6.95 4.41 -30.58
C ARG A 22 7.40 5.45 -29.55
N PRO A 23 6.55 5.79 -28.56
CA PRO A 23 7.02 6.37 -27.32
C PRO A 23 8.11 5.46 -26.73
N ASN A 24 9.08 6.04 -26.03
CA ASN A 24 10.11 5.25 -25.37
C ASN A 24 10.59 5.97 -24.11
N ALA A 25 10.06 5.51 -22.97
CA ALA A 25 10.54 5.93 -21.67
C ALA A 25 11.85 5.19 -21.33
N LYS A 26 12.80 5.91 -20.72
CA LYS A 26 14.08 5.34 -20.33
C LYS A 26 14.04 4.89 -18.88
N PHE A 27 13.74 3.62 -18.65
CA PHE A 27 13.75 3.03 -17.32
C PHE A 27 15.11 2.43 -16.97
N HIS A 28 15.54 2.58 -15.71
CA HIS A 28 16.71 1.84 -15.22
C HIS A 28 16.37 0.36 -15.03
N LYS A 29 17.37 -0.50 -15.24
CA LYS A 29 17.29 -1.95 -15.00
C LYS A 29 16.98 -2.24 -13.53
N SER A 30 16.42 -3.42 -13.25
CA SER A 30 16.24 -3.92 -11.88
C SER A 30 17.55 -3.83 -11.09
N VAL A 31 17.46 -3.33 -9.86
CA VAL A 31 18.61 -3.23 -8.94
C VAL A 31 18.88 -4.54 -8.20
N TRP A 32 18.03 -5.55 -8.38
CA TRP A 32 18.07 -6.82 -7.68
C TRP A 32 18.55 -7.97 -8.57
N GLY A 33 18.24 -7.95 -9.87
CA GLY A 33 18.48 -9.06 -10.78
C GLY A 33 18.05 -10.38 -10.14
N ASN A 34 18.98 -11.35 -10.10
CA ASN A 34 18.71 -12.70 -9.61
C ASN A 34 19.03 -12.90 -8.12
N HIS A 35 19.18 -11.82 -7.34
CA HIS A 35 19.62 -11.86 -5.94
C HIS A 35 18.78 -12.83 -5.08
N PHE A 36 17.47 -12.85 -5.27
CA PHE A 36 16.57 -13.64 -4.43
C PHE A 36 16.48 -15.13 -4.82
N LEU A 37 17.01 -15.55 -5.98
CA LEU A 37 17.03 -16.97 -6.36
C LEU A 37 17.85 -17.83 -5.39
N LYS A 38 18.84 -17.26 -4.71
CA LYS A 38 19.65 -17.98 -3.73
C LYS A 38 18.82 -18.57 -2.58
N TYR A 39 17.66 -17.99 -2.27
CA TYR A 39 16.77 -18.48 -1.22
C TYR A 39 15.91 -19.68 -1.68
N ALA A 40 15.84 -19.98 -2.97
CA ALA A 40 15.17 -21.19 -3.48
C ALA A 40 15.97 -22.47 -3.19
N SER A 41 17.30 -22.36 -3.11
CA SER A 41 18.22 -23.49 -2.93
C SER A 41 18.58 -23.78 -1.47
N ASN A 42 18.11 -22.96 -0.53
CA ASN A 42 18.29 -23.14 0.91
C ASN A 42 16.97 -23.61 1.54
N PRO A 43 16.63 -24.92 1.48
CA PRO A 43 15.67 -25.48 2.42
C PRO A 43 16.33 -25.44 3.80
N GLU A 44 16.15 -24.36 4.56
CA GLU A 44 16.67 -24.34 5.92
C GLU A 44 15.96 -25.40 6.77
N GLN A 45 16.76 -26.09 7.57
CA GLN A 45 16.30 -26.87 8.72
C GLN A 45 15.38 -25.97 9.52
N ILE A 46 14.18 -26.46 9.84
CA ILE A 46 13.32 -25.85 10.84
C ILE A 46 14.21 -25.55 12.04
N ASP A 47 14.33 -24.27 12.39
CA ASP A 47 15.06 -23.86 13.59
C ASP A 47 14.12 -24.16 14.76
N TYR A 48 14.08 -25.45 15.12
CA TYR A 48 13.18 -25.98 16.13
C TYR A 48 13.33 -25.23 17.47
N ASP A 49 14.56 -24.78 17.77
CA ASP A 49 14.85 -24.00 18.97
C ASP A 49 14.24 -22.59 18.88
N ALA A 50 14.30 -21.93 17.73
CA ALA A 50 13.65 -20.63 17.51
C ALA A 50 12.11 -20.73 17.50
N ASP A 51 11.55 -21.76 16.87
CA ASP A 51 10.10 -22.00 16.83
C ASP A 51 9.54 -22.30 18.23
N GLU A 52 10.22 -23.18 19.00
CA GLU A 52 9.83 -23.48 20.37
C GLU A 52 9.90 -22.23 21.24
N GLN A 53 10.97 -21.45 21.11
CA GLN A 53 11.15 -20.20 21.84
C GLN A 53 10.09 -19.16 21.44
N HIS A 54 9.73 -19.05 20.16
CA HIS A 54 8.68 -18.15 19.67
C HIS A 54 7.33 -18.47 20.33
N GLU A 55 6.91 -19.73 20.32
CA GLU A 55 5.63 -20.13 20.93
C GLU A 55 5.63 -19.98 22.46
N GLN A 56 6.75 -20.25 23.14
CA GLN A 56 6.89 -20.01 24.59
C GLN A 56 6.71 -18.52 24.94
N LEU A 57 7.42 -17.63 24.24
CA LEU A 57 7.35 -16.18 24.46
C LEU A 57 5.96 -15.63 24.12
N LYS A 58 5.34 -16.12 23.04
CA LYS A 58 3.98 -15.77 22.63
C LYS A 58 2.96 -16.10 23.71
N GLU A 59 3.02 -17.29 24.29
CA GLU A 59 2.09 -17.68 25.37
C GLU A 59 2.35 -16.88 26.66
N GLU A 60 3.60 -16.51 26.95
CA GLU A 60 3.92 -15.60 28.06
C GLU A 60 3.28 -14.21 27.86
N LEU A 61 3.46 -13.62 26.67
CA LEU A 61 2.87 -12.33 26.32
C LEU A 61 1.34 -12.37 26.32
N ARG A 62 0.76 -13.47 25.82
CA ARG A 62 -0.68 -13.71 25.88
C ARG A 62 -1.19 -13.69 27.33
N LYS A 63 -0.50 -14.37 28.24
CA LYS A 63 -0.84 -14.33 29.67
C LYS A 63 -0.75 -12.91 30.24
N LYS A 64 0.28 -12.13 29.87
CA LYS A 64 0.41 -10.71 30.28
C LYS A 64 -0.78 -9.87 29.82
N LEU A 65 -1.30 -10.10 28.61
CA LEU A 65 -2.48 -9.39 28.08
C LEU A 65 -3.80 -9.78 28.79
N VAL A 66 -3.95 -11.06 29.16
CA VAL A 66 -5.21 -11.60 29.72
C VAL A 66 -5.32 -11.41 31.25
N VAL A 67 -4.27 -10.93 31.93
CA VAL A 67 -4.35 -10.62 33.38
C VAL A 67 -5.48 -9.61 33.63
N ASN A 68 -6.38 -9.94 34.58
CA ASN A 68 -7.58 -9.17 34.91
C ASN A 68 -7.32 -7.65 34.86
N VAL A 69 -8.06 -6.96 33.97
CA VAL A 69 -8.07 -5.50 33.85
C VAL A 69 -8.61 -4.93 35.18
N THR A 70 -7.72 -4.56 36.09
CA THR A 70 -8.07 -3.70 37.22
C THR A 70 -7.81 -2.25 36.82
N ASN A 71 -8.53 -1.29 37.41
CA ASN A 71 -8.32 0.15 37.15
C ASN A 71 -6.87 0.60 37.37
N GLU A 72 -6.08 -0.15 38.16
CA GLU A 72 -4.69 0.17 38.49
C GLU A 72 -3.68 -0.25 37.39
N ARG A 73 -4.08 -1.04 36.39
CA ARG A 73 -3.19 -1.58 35.34
C ARG A 73 -3.54 -1.16 33.90
N VAL A 74 -4.55 -0.30 33.73
CA VAL A 74 -5.00 0.15 32.40
C VAL A 74 -3.88 0.83 31.61
N GLU A 75 -3.05 1.63 32.29
CA GLU A 75 -1.91 2.31 31.66
C GLU A 75 -0.88 1.32 31.11
N GLU A 76 -0.46 0.35 31.93
CA GLU A 76 0.49 -0.69 31.54
C GLU A 76 -0.05 -1.51 30.35
N GLN A 77 -1.35 -1.82 30.35
CA GLN A 77 -1.99 -2.56 29.27
C GLN A 77 -2.05 -1.77 27.95
N LEU A 78 -2.41 -0.48 27.99
CA LEU A 78 -2.44 0.35 26.79
C LEU A 78 -1.04 0.52 26.20
N LYS A 79 -0.01 0.74 27.04
CA LYS A 79 1.39 0.81 26.61
C LYS A 79 1.86 -0.52 26.02
N LEU A 80 1.49 -1.65 26.61
CA LEU A 80 1.82 -2.98 26.08
C LEU A 80 1.16 -3.23 24.72
N ILE A 81 -0.12 -2.89 24.57
CA ILE A 81 -0.85 -3.02 23.29
C ILE A 81 -0.20 -2.15 22.21
N ASP A 82 0.14 -0.90 22.54
CA ASP A 82 0.83 0.01 21.63
C ASP A 82 2.17 -0.55 21.17
N ALA A 83 3.00 -1.04 22.11
CA ALA A 83 4.27 -1.67 21.79
C ALA A 83 4.09 -2.92 20.90
N ILE A 84 3.11 -3.78 21.22
CA ILE A 84 2.79 -4.98 20.42
C ILE A 84 2.39 -4.61 18.97
N GLN A 85 1.59 -3.55 18.80
CA GLN A 85 1.20 -3.05 17.47
C GLN A 85 2.39 -2.44 16.72
N ARG A 86 3.15 -1.54 17.36
CA ARG A 86 4.30 -0.86 16.75
C ARG A 86 5.45 -1.81 16.42
N LEU A 87 5.64 -2.90 17.18
CA LEU A 87 6.61 -3.96 16.88
C LEU A 87 6.14 -4.93 15.79
N GLY A 88 4.93 -4.76 15.24
CA GLY A 88 4.43 -5.55 14.13
C GLY A 88 4.01 -6.97 14.48
N VAL A 89 3.78 -7.27 15.77
CA VAL A 89 3.44 -8.61 16.27
C VAL A 89 1.99 -8.74 16.76
N ALA A 90 1.19 -7.67 16.64
CA ALA A 90 -0.22 -7.66 17.04
C ALA A 90 -1.09 -8.73 16.35
N TYR A 91 -0.69 -9.21 15.18
CA TYR A 91 -1.43 -10.24 14.44
C TYR A 91 -1.54 -11.58 15.20
N HIS A 92 -0.68 -11.82 16.19
CA HIS A 92 -0.78 -12.98 17.08
C HIS A 92 -1.79 -12.81 18.21
N PHE A 93 -2.17 -11.58 18.55
CA PHE A 93 -2.90 -11.24 19.78
C PHE A 93 -4.20 -10.48 19.49
N GLN A 94 -4.74 -10.56 18.28
CA GLN A 94 -5.92 -9.79 17.86
C GLN A 94 -7.09 -9.97 18.83
N ARG A 95 -7.38 -11.21 19.23
CA ARG A 95 -8.50 -11.53 20.14
C ARG A 95 -8.28 -10.93 21.53
N GLU A 96 -7.08 -11.05 22.07
CA GLU A 96 -6.70 -10.51 23.36
C GLU A 96 -6.77 -8.98 23.37
N ILE A 97 -6.21 -8.34 22.33
CA ILE A 97 -6.25 -6.88 22.16
C ILE A 97 -7.70 -6.40 22.08
N ASP A 98 -8.53 -7.03 21.25
CA ASP A 98 -9.94 -6.68 21.11
C ASP A 98 -10.69 -6.84 22.43
N ALA A 99 -10.44 -7.92 23.18
CA ALA A 99 -11.07 -8.14 24.48
C ALA A 99 -10.67 -7.05 25.50
N VAL A 100 -9.39 -6.67 25.56
CA VAL A 100 -8.92 -5.62 26.47
C VAL A 100 -9.53 -4.27 26.09
N LEU A 101 -9.49 -3.88 24.82
CA LEU A 101 -10.00 -2.59 24.36
C LEU A 101 -11.54 -2.49 24.50
N ASN A 102 -12.28 -3.58 24.26
CA ASN A 102 -13.72 -3.64 24.53
C ASN A 102 -14.04 -3.46 26.02
N ASN A 103 -13.27 -4.11 26.91
CA ASN A 103 -13.44 -3.91 28.35
C ASN A 103 -13.23 -2.43 28.73
N LEU A 104 -12.23 -1.76 28.15
CA LEU A 104 -11.99 -0.34 28.40
C LEU A 104 -13.16 0.55 27.97
N LEU A 105 -13.98 0.18 26.98
CA LEU A 105 -15.19 0.96 26.65
C LEU A 105 -16.26 0.87 27.75
N LEU A 106 -16.36 -0.28 28.41
CA LEU A 106 -17.32 -0.52 29.49
C LEU A 106 -16.89 0.18 30.79
N PHE A 107 -15.58 0.27 31.04
CA PHE A 107 -15.01 0.99 32.17
C PHE A 107 -14.80 2.47 31.82
N ARG A 108 -15.83 3.30 32.07
CA ARG A 108 -15.65 4.75 32.18
C ARG A 108 -14.84 5.00 33.45
N SER A 109 -13.52 5.18 33.34
CA SER A 109 -12.71 5.44 34.52
C SER A 109 -13.18 6.77 35.11
N ASN A 110 -13.85 6.71 36.26
CA ASN A 110 -14.14 7.91 37.07
C ASN A 110 -12.86 8.63 37.55
N LYS A 111 -11.71 7.99 37.34
CA LYS A 111 -10.38 8.59 37.33
C LYS A 111 -9.93 8.73 35.88
N ASP A 112 -10.54 9.63 35.13
CA ASP A 112 -9.87 10.10 33.91
C ASP A 112 -8.56 10.71 34.39
N ASN A 113 -7.44 9.99 34.22
CA ASN A 113 -6.14 10.61 34.42
C ASN A 113 -6.14 11.86 33.52
N ASP A 114 -5.86 13.01 34.11
CA ASP A 114 -5.70 14.30 33.41
C ASP A 114 -4.42 14.35 32.58
N ASP A 115 -3.81 13.19 32.33
CA ASP A 115 -2.63 13.02 31.50
C ASP A 115 -3.04 12.91 30.02
N ILE A 116 -2.56 13.86 29.23
CA ILE A 116 -2.82 13.94 27.79
C ILE A 116 -2.20 12.77 27.03
N TYR A 117 -1.08 12.23 27.52
CA TYR A 117 -0.44 11.06 26.90
C TYR A 117 -1.40 9.86 26.90
N MET A 118 -1.95 9.52 28.07
CA MET A 118 -2.84 8.37 28.24
C MET A 118 -4.19 8.54 27.55
N VAL A 119 -4.76 9.75 27.58
CA VAL A 119 -6.01 10.04 26.88
C VAL A 119 -5.84 9.89 25.37
N SER A 120 -4.77 10.45 24.82
CA SER A 120 -4.48 10.39 23.37
C SER A 120 -4.19 8.95 22.93
N LEU A 121 -3.40 8.21 23.72
CA LEU A 121 -3.09 6.81 23.45
C LEU A 121 -4.35 5.95 23.41
N ARG A 122 -5.21 6.07 24.43
CA ARG A 122 -6.48 5.34 24.50
C ARG A 122 -7.39 5.68 23.33
N PHE A 123 -7.53 6.98 23.00
CA PHE A 123 -8.33 7.43 21.86
C PHE A 123 -7.84 6.79 20.55
N ARG A 124 -6.53 6.86 20.28
CA ARG A 124 -5.92 6.31 19.08
C ARG A 124 -6.14 4.80 18.98
N LEU A 125 -5.82 4.04 20.02
CA LEU A 125 -5.95 2.57 20.01
C LEU A 125 -7.41 2.12 19.84
N LEU A 126 -8.36 2.81 20.46
CA LEU A 126 -9.78 2.50 20.31
C LEU A 126 -10.27 2.79 18.88
N ARG A 127 -9.94 3.96 18.31
CA ARG A 127 -10.28 4.29 16.91
C ARG A 127 -9.60 3.34 15.92
N GLN A 128 -8.36 2.90 16.19
CA GLN A 128 -7.65 1.93 15.33
C GLN A 128 -8.36 0.56 15.27
N GLN A 129 -9.05 0.15 16.34
CA GLN A 129 -9.90 -1.04 16.36
C GLN A 129 -11.34 -0.79 15.91
N GLY A 130 -11.62 0.39 15.35
CA GLY A 130 -12.92 0.73 14.80
C GLY A 130 -13.95 1.23 15.82
N HIS A 131 -13.55 1.48 17.07
CA HIS A 131 -14.48 2.07 18.04
C HIS A 131 -14.63 3.58 17.80
N ASP A 132 -15.87 4.02 17.57
CA ASP A 132 -16.19 5.44 17.43
C ASP A 132 -16.27 6.15 18.79
N VAL A 133 -15.10 6.37 19.39
CA VAL A 133 -14.97 7.16 20.62
C VAL A 133 -14.98 8.64 20.33
N SER A 134 -15.68 9.44 21.15
CA SER A 134 -15.83 10.89 20.93
C SER A 134 -14.52 11.65 21.14
N CYS A 135 -14.18 12.54 20.21
CA CYS A 135 -13.07 13.48 20.34
C CYS A 135 -13.29 14.58 21.41
N SER A 136 -14.50 14.71 21.97
CA SER A 136 -14.78 15.65 23.08
C SER A 136 -13.96 15.37 24.35
N VAL A 137 -13.37 14.18 24.45
CA VAL A 137 -12.42 13.83 25.50
C VAL A 137 -11.22 14.80 25.58
N PHE A 138 -10.89 15.49 24.48
CA PHE A 138 -9.80 16.46 24.44
C PHE A 138 -10.18 17.87 24.94
N GLU A 139 -11.47 18.17 25.14
CA GLU A 139 -11.94 19.50 25.59
C GLU A 139 -11.34 19.91 26.94
N LYS A 140 -11.09 18.94 27.82
CA LYS A 140 -10.45 19.19 29.13
C LYS A 140 -9.02 19.74 29.03
N PHE A 141 -8.38 19.61 27.88
CA PHE A 141 -7.03 20.14 27.61
C PHE A 141 -7.06 21.55 27.00
N LYS A 142 -8.25 22.14 26.84
CA LYS A 142 -8.44 23.50 26.34
C LYS A 142 -8.67 24.48 27.50
N ASN A 143 -8.32 25.73 27.27
CA ASN A 143 -8.59 26.88 28.12
C ASN A 143 -10.02 27.39 27.88
N ILE A 144 -10.48 28.32 28.73
CA ILE A 144 -11.81 28.97 28.59
C ILE A 144 -11.93 29.74 27.27
N ASP A 145 -10.81 30.23 26.71
CA ASP A 145 -10.77 30.89 25.40
C ASP A 145 -10.83 29.92 24.21
N GLY A 146 -10.92 28.62 24.47
CA GLY A 146 -11.01 27.58 23.45
C GLY A 146 -9.67 27.22 22.81
N ARG A 147 -8.52 27.60 23.35
CA ARG A 147 -7.20 27.15 22.86
C ARG A 147 -6.62 26.04 23.72
N PHE A 148 -5.78 25.17 23.15
CA PHE A 148 -5.02 24.18 23.93
C PHE A 148 -4.15 24.86 25.00
N LYS A 149 -4.09 24.26 26.19
CA LYS A 149 -3.35 24.79 27.35
C LYS A 149 -1.86 24.90 27.04
N ASP A 150 -1.28 26.08 27.26
CA ASP A 150 0.18 26.31 27.09
C ASP A 150 1.02 25.39 28.00
N SER A 151 0.47 24.91 29.12
CA SER A 151 1.16 23.97 30.02
C SER A 151 1.44 22.60 29.40
N LEU A 152 0.82 22.27 28.25
CA LEU A 152 1.07 21.02 27.53
C LEU A 152 2.42 21.03 26.79
N ARG A 153 3.01 22.21 26.58
CA ARG A 153 4.28 22.38 25.87
C ARG A 153 5.45 21.63 26.52
N ASP A 154 5.41 21.50 27.84
CA ASP A 154 6.47 20.85 28.61
C ASP A 154 6.39 19.31 28.54
N ASP A 155 5.23 18.75 28.15
CA ASP A 155 5.01 17.32 28.00
C ASP A 155 5.13 16.88 26.52
N VAL A 156 6.37 16.77 26.05
CA VAL A 156 6.68 16.37 24.67
C VAL A 156 6.11 14.98 24.34
N ARG A 157 6.09 14.04 25.29
CA ARG A 157 5.52 12.69 25.07
C ARG A 157 4.00 12.76 24.92
N GLY A 158 3.35 13.57 25.75
CA GLY A 158 1.93 13.88 25.64
C GLY A 158 1.56 14.52 24.30
N LEU A 159 2.33 15.53 23.87
CA LEU A 159 2.16 16.17 22.56
C LEU A 159 2.32 15.19 21.40
N LEU A 160 3.34 14.33 21.44
CA LEU A 160 3.55 13.31 20.43
C LEU A 160 2.39 12.29 20.38
N SER A 161 1.88 11.87 21.54
CA SER A 161 0.72 10.98 21.62
C SER A 161 -0.54 11.64 21.06
N LEU A 162 -0.77 12.93 21.36
CA LEU A 162 -1.88 13.71 20.80
C LEU A 162 -1.74 13.86 19.29
N TYR A 163 -0.55 14.20 18.79
CA TYR A 163 -0.25 14.28 17.37
C TYR A 163 -0.65 12.99 16.65
N GLU A 164 -0.19 11.83 17.13
CA GLU A 164 -0.55 10.53 16.55
C GLU A 164 -2.06 10.26 16.60
N ALA A 165 -2.74 10.67 17.68
CA ALA A 165 -4.19 10.55 17.82
C ALA A 165 -4.96 11.43 16.80
N THR A 166 -4.45 12.61 16.46
CA THR A 166 -5.11 13.50 15.49
C THR A 166 -5.14 12.96 14.06
N HIS A 167 -4.27 12.00 13.72
CA HIS A 167 -4.31 11.30 12.44
C HIS A 167 -5.45 10.27 12.36
N MET A 168 -6.18 10.02 13.45
CA MET A 168 -7.40 9.20 13.50
C MET A 168 -8.70 10.03 13.32
N ARG A 169 -8.59 11.33 13.06
CA ARG A 169 -9.74 12.22 12.92
C ARG A 169 -10.63 11.85 11.72
N VAL A 170 -11.92 12.12 11.87
CA VAL A 170 -12.93 12.06 10.80
C VAL A 170 -13.46 13.47 10.51
N HIS A 171 -14.41 13.59 9.58
CA HIS A 171 -15.02 14.88 9.27
C HIS A 171 -15.79 15.45 10.46
N LYS A 172 -15.82 16.79 10.57
CA LYS A 172 -16.53 17.55 11.63
C LYS A 172 -15.98 17.36 13.04
N GLU A 173 -14.72 16.97 13.17
CA GLU A 173 -13.99 16.92 14.45
C GLU A 173 -13.02 18.11 14.56
N ASP A 174 -13.56 19.33 14.61
CA ASP A 174 -12.78 20.59 14.59
C ASP A 174 -11.71 20.65 15.70
N ILE A 175 -12.01 20.08 16.88
CA ILE A 175 -11.03 19.97 17.97
C ILE A 175 -9.77 19.19 17.58
N LEU A 176 -9.88 18.18 16.72
CA LEU A 176 -8.73 17.40 16.25
C LEU A 176 -7.98 18.09 15.11
N GLU A 177 -8.63 18.97 14.34
CA GLU A 177 -7.94 19.84 13.38
C GLU A 177 -7.08 20.85 14.14
N GLU A 178 -7.66 21.54 15.14
CA GLU A 178 -6.93 22.46 16.00
C GLU A 178 -5.80 21.76 16.76
N ALA A 179 -6.04 20.54 17.25
CA ALA A 179 -5.02 19.74 17.93
C ALA A 179 -3.86 19.36 17.00
N LEU A 180 -4.15 19.05 15.73
CA LEU A 180 -3.11 18.72 14.75
C LEU A 180 -2.23 19.93 14.48
N GLU A 181 -2.83 21.10 14.23
CA GLU A 181 -2.10 22.34 14.00
C GLU A 181 -1.24 22.72 15.22
N PHE A 182 -1.83 22.65 16.41
CA PHE A 182 -1.14 22.90 17.68
C PHE A 182 0.05 21.94 17.86
N THR A 183 -0.16 20.64 17.73
CA THR A 183 0.90 19.66 17.99
C THR A 183 2.00 19.70 16.95
N ILE A 184 1.71 19.92 15.65
CA ILE A 184 2.73 20.13 14.63
C ILE A 184 3.63 21.31 15.02
N TYR A 185 3.02 22.46 15.34
CA TYR A 185 3.78 23.65 15.70
C TYR A 185 4.69 23.39 16.91
N GLU A 186 4.15 22.87 18.02
CA GLU A 186 4.95 22.66 19.23
C GLU A 186 6.06 21.60 19.03
N LEU A 187 5.77 20.50 18.32
CA LEU A 187 6.76 19.46 18.04
C LEU A 187 7.89 19.96 17.11
N GLU A 188 7.59 20.79 16.12
CA GLU A 188 8.63 21.44 15.30
C GLU A 188 9.52 22.36 16.15
N GLN A 189 8.96 23.05 17.15
CA GLN A 189 9.75 23.86 18.07
C GLN A 189 10.66 23.00 18.95
N VAL A 190 10.18 21.84 19.42
CA VAL A 190 11.02 20.86 20.13
C VAL A 190 12.21 20.41 19.26
N VAL A 191 11.98 20.14 17.98
CA VAL A 191 13.06 19.76 17.03
C VAL A 191 14.06 20.89 16.84
N LYS A 192 13.61 22.15 16.70
CA LYS A 192 14.51 23.31 16.53
C LYS A 192 15.36 23.61 17.76
N LEU A 193 14.85 23.35 18.96
CA LEU A 193 15.51 23.68 20.23
C LEU A 193 16.37 22.54 20.78
N SER A 194 16.12 21.31 20.36
CA SER A 194 16.89 20.15 20.78
C SER A 194 18.17 20.03 19.96
N SER A 195 19.31 19.76 20.60
CA SER A 195 20.42 19.10 19.90
C SER A 195 19.89 17.75 19.40
N ASN A 196 20.13 17.38 18.14
CA ASN A 196 19.62 16.16 17.48
C ASN A 196 20.00 14.80 18.14
N ASP A 197 20.40 14.78 19.41
CA ASP A 197 21.05 13.64 20.10
C ASP A 197 20.15 12.92 21.12
N THR A 198 18.89 13.31 21.31
CA THR A 198 17.98 12.57 22.22
C THR A 198 17.07 11.60 21.45
N LEU A 199 16.85 10.40 22.03
CA LEU A 199 15.93 9.40 21.47
C LEU A 199 14.54 9.99 21.20
N LEU A 200 14.04 10.82 22.11
CA LEU A 200 12.75 11.48 21.99
C LEU A 200 12.69 12.48 20.83
N ALA A 201 13.76 13.26 20.60
CA ALA A 201 13.81 14.17 19.45
C ALA A 201 13.79 13.39 18.12
N SER A 202 14.52 12.28 18.04
CA SER A 202 14.49 11.39 16.86
C SER A 202 13.11 10.78 16.63
N GLU A 203 12.39 10.38 17.70
CA GLU A 203 11.01 9.91 17.60
C GLU A 203 10.06 11.00 17.08
N VAL A 204 10.23 12.24 17.55
CA VAL A 204 9.42 13.38 17.08
C VAL A 204 9.69 13.67 15.59
N ILE A 205 10.96 13.70 15.16
CA ILE A 205 11.32 13.88 13.75
C ILE A 205 10.70 12.78 12.89
N HIS A 206 10.81 11.52 13.35
CA HIS A 206 10.24 10.38 12.65
C HIS A 206 8.72 10.50 12.51
N ALA A 207 8.00 10.82 13.59
CA ALA A 207 6.54 10.97 13.58
C ALA A 207 6.03 12.14 12.73
N LEU A 208 6.71 13.29 12.77
CA LEU A 208 6.40 14.45 11.90
C LEU A 208 6.58 14.09 10.42
N ASN A 209 7.53 13.20 10.11
CA ASN A 209 7.72 12.69 8.76
C ASN A 209 6.69 11.62 8.39
N MET A 210 6.43 10.67 9.30
CA MET A 210 5.61 9.48 9.08
C MET A 210 4.76 9.16 10.32
N PRO A 211 3.51 9.65 10.38
CA PRO A 211 2.59 9.29 11.46
C PRO A 211 2.29 7.79 11.44
N ILE A 212 2.07 7.19 12.62
CA ILE A 212 1.79 5.76 12.78
C ILE A 212 0.64 5.30 11.88
N ARG A 213 -0.42 6.13 11.77
CA ARG A 213 -1.60 5.81 10.96
C ARG A 213 -1.32 5.69 9.46
N LYS A 214 -0.29 6.37 8.96
CA LYS A 214 0.02 6.48 7.52
C LYS A 214 1.28 5.72 7.11
N GLY A 215 1.99 5.11 8.07
CA GLY A 215 3.15 4.27 7.83
C GLY A 215 2.79 2.83 7.43
N LEU A 216 3.80 2.10 6.94
CA LEU A 216 3.68 0.67 6.67
C LEU A 216 4.20 -0.15 7.85
N THR A 217 3.35 -1.00 8.42
CA THR A 217 3.61 -1.73 9.67
C THR A 217 4.98 -2.39 9.75
N ARG A 218 5.46 -3.03 8.67
CA ARG A 218 6.75 -3.74 8.69
C ARG A 218 7.96 -2.80 8.65
N ILE A 219 7.88 -1.68 7.94
CA ILE A 219 8.94 -0.65 7.93
C ILE A 219 9.00 0.01 9.30
N GLU A 220 7.83 0.43 9.80
CA GLU A 220 7.72 1.07 11.10
C GLU A 220 8.15 0.13 12.23
N ALA A 221 7.81 -1.16 12.16
CA ALA A 221 8.30 -2.16 13.12
C ALA A 221 9.82 -2.33 13.07
N ARG A 222 10.42 -2.34 11.87
CA ARG A 222 11.89 -2.46 11.73
C ARG A 222 12.61 -1.30 12.41
N HIS A 223 12.09 -0.08 12.26
CA HIS A 223 12.59 1.12 12.94
C HIS A 223 12.32 1.05 14.45
N PHE A 224 11.08 0.72 14.83
CA PHE A 224 10.63 0.75 16.21
C PHE A 224 11.28 -0.32 17.10
N ILE A 225 11.68 -1.48 16.56
CA ILE A 225 12.48 -2.47 17.30
C ILE A 225 13.75 -1.82 17.87
N SER A 226 14.44 -0.99 17.07
CA SER A 226 15.64 -0.28 17.52
C SER A 226 15.30 0.78 18.57
N VAL A 227 14.22 1.54 18.40
CA VAL A 227 13.75 2.53 19.39
C VAL A 227 13.41 1.84 20.73
N TYR A 228 12.60 0.78 20.66
CA TYR A 228 12.14 0.02 21.82
C TYR A 228 13.29 -0.62 22.60
N GLN A 229 14.32 -1.14 21.91
CA GLN A 229 15.52 -1.67 22.57
C GLN A 229 16.29 -0.63 23.40
N HIS A 230 16.25 0.66 23.02
CA HIS A 230 16.92 1.73 23.75
C HIS A 230 16.05 2.33 24.88
N ASP A 231 14.75 2.01 24.92
CA ASP A 231 13.89 2.40 26.02
C ASP A 231 14.27 1.61 27.28
N LYS A 232 14.58 2.29 28.38
CA LYS A 232 14.94 1.64 29.65
C LYS A 232 13.78 0.90 30.31
N SER A 233 12.54 1.14 29.87
CA SER A 233 11.32 0.56 30.40
C SER A 233 10.70 -0.53 29.51
N HIS A 234 11.42 -0.96 28.46
CA HIS A 234 10.91 -1.96 27.54
C HIS A 234 10.70 -3.33 28.21
N ASP A 235 9.69 -4.06 27.76
CA ASP A 235 9.47 -5.46 28.11
C ASP A 235 10.44 -6.36 27.32
N GLU A 236 11.38 -6.99 28.01
CA GLU A 236 12.41 -7.86 27.41
C GLU A 236 11.82 -9.07 26.67
N THR A 237 10.74 -9.66 27.20
CA THR A 237 10.02 -10.77 26.56
C THR A 237 9.47 -10.33 25.21
N LEU A 238 8.83 -9.16 25.16
CA LEU A 238 8.26 -8.59 23.94
C LEU A 238 9.34 -8.21 22.93
N LEU A 239 10.43 -7.59 23.35
CA LEU A 239 11.54 -7.25 22.45
C LEU A 239 12.10 -8.52 21.82
N LYS A 240 12.43 -9.54 22.63
CA LYS A 240 12.96 -10.81 22.12
C LYS A 240 11.99 -11.50 21.16
N PHE A 241 10.71 -11.56 21.53
CA PHE A 241 9.65 -12.11 20.67
C PHE A 241 9.59 -11.39 19.32
N SER A 242 9.59 -10.06 19.32
CA SER A 242 9.49 -9.26 18.09
C SER A 242 10.66 -9.47 17.13
N LYS A 243 11.88 -9.64 17.64
CA LYS A 243 13.07 -9.93 16.81
C LYS A 243 12.99 -11.29 16.15
N ILE A 244 12.61 -12.32 16.92
CA ILE A 244 12.46 -13.70 16.42
C ILE A 244 11.36 -13.73 15.36
N ASP A 245 10.18 -13.18 15.68
CA ASP A 245 9.04 -13.13 14.76
C ASP A 245 9.38 -12.40 13.46
N PHE A 246 10.05 -11.24 13.56
CA PHE A 246 10.46 -10.46 12.40
C PHE A 246 11.35 -11.28 11.45
N ASN A 247 12.33 -11.99 12.00
CA ASN A 247 13.27 -12.80 11.23
C ASN A 247 12.59 -14.06 10.64
N MET A 248 11.66 -14.69 11.37
CA MET A 248 10.87 -15.81 10.86
C MET A 248 10.00 -15.40 9.66
N LEU A 249 9.30 -14.27 9.77
CA LEU A 249 8.53 -13.69 8.66
C LEU A 249 9.43 -13.32 7.48
N GLN A 250 10.59 -12.72 7.72
CA GLN A 250 11.55 -12.40 6.67
C GLN A 250 11.97 -13.66 5.88
N LYS A 251 12.24 -14.78 6.56
CA LYS A 251 12.56 -16.07 5.90
C LYS A 251 11.38 -16.60 5.07
N LEU A 252 10.14 -16.44 5.55
CA LEU A 252 8.96 -16.77 4.74
C LEU A 252 8.90 -15.90 3.49
N HIS A 253 9.06 -14.59 3.62
CA HIS A 253 8.95 -13.65 2.51
C HIS A 253 10.07 -13.84 1.47
N GLN A 254 11.30 -14.12 1.91
CA GLN A 254 12.42 -14.48 1.03
C GLN A 254 12.12 -15.72 0.18
N ARG A 255 11.47 -16.74 0.76
CA ARG A 255 11.06 -17.96 0.02
C ARG A 255 9.96 -17.68 -0.99
N GLU A 256 8.94 -16.93 -0.57
CA GLU A 256 7.86 -16.50 -1.49
C GLU A 256 8.44 -15.74 -2.68
N LEU A 257 9.36 -14.80 -2.41
CA LEU A 257 10.02 -14.00 -3.44
C LEU A 257 10.92 -14.85 -4.33
N ALA A 258 11.63 -15.84 -3.80
CA ALA A 258 12.42 -16.77 -4.59
C ALA A 258 11.57 -17.61 -5.57
N ASP A 259 10.46 -18.17 -5.08
CA ASP A 259 9.49 -18.90 -5.93
C ASP A 259 8.95 -18.02 -7.06
N LEU A 260 8.57 -16.78 -6.72
CA LEU A 260 8.03 -15.82 -7.67
C LEU A 260 9.11 -15.31 -8.64
N THR A 261 10.37 -15.24 -8.23
CA THR A 261 11.49 -14.87 -9.12
C THR A 261 11.64 -15.90 -10.23
N ILE A 262 11.48 -17.20 -9.93
CA ILE A 262 11.50 -18.26 -10.95
C ILE A 262 10.39 -18.06 -11.99
N TRP A 263 9.21 -17.62 -11.56
CA TRP A 263 8.12 -17.27 -12.48
C TRP A 263 8.48 -16.05 -13.34
N TRP A 264 9.01 -14.99 -12.74
CA TRP A 264 9.41 -13.77 -13.45
C TRP A 264 10.51 -14.03 -14.51
N GLU A 265 11.52 -14.81 -14.16
CA GLU A 265 12.60 -15.19 -15.07
C GLU A 265 12.09 -16.00 -16.29
N LYS A 266 11.07 -16.85 -16.09
CA LYS A 266 10.44 -17.60 -17.20
C LYS A 266 9.64 -16.69 -18.14
N LEU A 267 9.01 -15.65 -17.61
CA LEU A 267 8.36 -14.64 -18.44
C LEU A 267 9.40 -13.91 -19.30
N ASN A 268 10.62 -13.72 -18.79
CA ASN A 268 11.77 -13.12 -19.46
C ASN A 268 11.45 -11.69 -19.95
N VAL A 269 10.98 -10.86 -19.01
CA VAL A 269 10.52 -9.49 -19.27
C VAL A 269 11.63 -8.64 -19.89
N ALA A 270 12.86 -8.76 -19.40
CA ALA A 270 13.99 -7.99 -19.90
C ALA A 270 14.26 -8.18 -21.41
N GLU A 271 13.96 -9.36 -21.97
CA GLU A 271 14.12 -9.62 -23.40
C GLU A 271 12.82 -9.40 -24.18
N LYS A 272 11.67 -9.85 -23.67
CA LYS A 272 10.39 -9.82 -24.40
C LYS A 272 9.69 -8.46 -24.34
N MET A 273 9.91 -7.70 -23.27
CA MET A 273 9.27 -6.41 -22.99
C MET A 273 10.31 -5.40 -22.48
N PRO A 274 11.39 -5.12 -23.24
CA PRO A 274 12.51 -4.29 -22.79
C PRO A 274 12.13 -2.81 -22.58
N TYR A 275 10.94 -2.41 -23.02
CA TYR A 275 10.39 -1.07 -22.84
C TYR A 275 9.75 -0.86 -21.47
N ALA A 276 9.41 -1.94 -20.75
CA ALA A 276 8.70 -1.88 -19.49
C ALA A 276 9.66 -1.82 -18.29
N ARG A 277 9.16 -1.28 -17.18
CA ARG A 277 9.83 -1.24 -15.88
C ARG A 277 9.97 -2.66 -15.34
N ASP A 278 11.21 -3.08 -15.11
CA ASP A 278 11.51 -4.31 -14.36
C ASP A 278 11.55 -4.00 -12.86
N ARG A 279 10.39 -4.12 -12.21
CA ARG A 279 10.14 -3.76 -10.80
C ARG A 279 9.53 -4.90 -9.99
N PHE A 280 9.92 -6.13 -10.32
CA PHE A 280 9.31 -7.32 -9.73
C PHE A 280 9.45 -7.40 -8.21
N VAL A 281 10.63 -7.08 -7.68
CA VAL A 281 10.88 -7.10 -6.23
C VAL A 281 10.12 -5.97 -5.52
N GLU A 282 10.07 -4.80 -6.15
CA GLU A 282 9.31 -3.64 -5.67
C GLU A 282 7.81 -3.93 -5.60
N CYS A 283 7.26 -4.61 -6.62
CA CYS A 283 5.89 -5.11 -6.63
C CYS A 283 5.61 -6.13 -5.51
N TYR A 284 6.57 -7.03 -5.23
CA TYR A 284 6.44 -7.95 -4.09
C TYR A 284 6.40 -7.20 -2.76
N PHE A 285 7.29 -6.23 -2.60
CA PHE A 285 7.33 -5.34 -1.44
C PHE A 285 6.05 -4.51 -1.29
N TRP A 286 5.43 -4.08 -2.38
CA TRP A 286 4.09 -3.46 -2.37
C TRP A 286 3.04 -4.40 -1.79
N GLY A 287 3.06 -5.68 -2.18
CA GLY A 287 2.20 -6.72 -1.61
C GLY A 287 2.40 -6.94 -0.10
N LEU A 288 3.65 -6.84 0.40
CA LEU A 288 3.93 -6.89 1.84
C LEU A 288 3.31 -5.74 2.62
N GLY A 289 3.19 -4.57 1.98
CA GLY A 289 2.49 -3.42 2.56
C GLY A 289 1.00 -3.71 2.82
N VAL A 290 0.35 -4.52 1.97
CA VAL A 290 -1.07 -4.86 2.09
C VAL A 290 -1.33 -5.94 3.14
N TYR A 291 -0.46 -6.95 3.22
CA TYR A 291 -0.44 -7.96 4.28
C TYR A 291 0.92 -8.65 4.35
N PHE A 292 1.47 -8.79 5.55
CA PHE A 292 2.74 -9.46 5.79
C PHE A 292 2.59 -10.79 6.54
N GLU A 293 1.42 -11.04 7.12
CA GLU A 293 1.16 -12.16 8.00
C GLU A 293 1.23 -13.51 7.27
N PRO A 294 1.66 -14.60 7.92
CA PRO A 294 1.96 -15.87 7.24
C PRO A 294 0.74 -16.50 6.57
N GLN A 295 -0.46 -16.34 7.15
CA GLN A 295 -1.71 -16.89 6.61
C GLN A 295 -2.13 -16.30 5.26
N TYR A 296 -1.51 -15.18 4.85
CA TYR A 296 -1.81 -14.52 3.57
C TYR A 296 -0.77 -14.82 2.48
N SER A 297 0.07 -15.84 2.66
CA SER A 297 1.09 -16.24 1.67
C SER A 297 0.53 -16.47 0.27
N ARG A 298 -0.55 -17.26 0.15
CA ARG A 298 -1.24 -17.50 -1.13
C ARG A 298 -1.76 -16.19 -1.74
N ALA A 299 -2.42 -15.37 -0.93
CA ALA A 299 -2.94 -14.07 -1.35
C ALA A 299 -1.83 -13.16 -1.88
N ARG A 300 -0.67 -13.09 -1.19
CA ARG A 300 0.50 -12.32 -1.66
C ARG A 300 1.00 -12.83 -3.00
N LYS A 301 1.19 -14.14 -3.15
CA LYS A 301 1.68 -14.70 -4.41
C LYS A 301 0.76 -14.37 -5.59
N MET A 302 -0.56 -14.43 -5.38
CA MET A 302 -1.55 -14.05 -6.41
C MET A 302 -1.53 -12.54 -6.68
N PHE A 303 -1.59 -11.71 -5.63
CA PHE A 303 -1.53 -10.25 -5.71
C PHE A 303 -0.29 -9.78 -6.50
N VAL A 304 0.88 -10.33 -6.17
CA VAL A 304 2.16 -9.91 -6.76
C VAL A 304 2.24 -10.24 -8.25
N LYS A 305 1.67 -11.37 -8.70
CA LYS A 305 1.59 -11.65 -10.13
C LYS A 305 0.71 -10.64 -10.85
N VAL A 306 -0.44 -10.29 -10.27
CA VAL A 306 -1.39 -9.35 -10.89
C VAL A 306 -0.86 -7.92 -10.92
N ILE A 307 -0.27 -7.40 -9.85
CA ILE A 307 0.32 -6.05 -9.85
C ILE A 307 1.48 -5.94 -10.85
N ASN A 308 2.32 -6.97 -10.98
CA ASN A 308 3.38 -6.99 -11.98
C ASN A 308 2.83 -6.97 -13.41
N LEU A 309 1.84 -7.82 -13.71
CA LEU A 309 1.18 -7.78 -15.03
C LEU A 309 0.49 -6.44 -15.28
N THR A 310 -0.09 -5.82 -14.26
CA THR A 310 -0.72 -4.50 -14.35
C THR A 310 0.31 -3.42 -14.70
N SER A 311 1.50 -3.45 -14.09
CA SER A 311 2.59 -2.53 -14.43
C SER A 311 3.11 -2.74 -15.86
N LEU A 312 3.23 -3.99 -16.32
CA LEU A 312 3.65 -4.25 -17.71
C LEU A 312 2.59 -3.76 -18.71
N ILE A 313 1.32 -3.89 -18.38
CA ILE A 313 0.21 -3.34 -19.16
C ILE A 313 0.29 -1.81 -19.16
N ASP A 314 0.43 -1.17 -18.00
CA ASP A 314 0.59 0.28 -17.86
C ASP A 314 1.71 0.81 -18.77
N ASP A 315 2.91 0.23 -18.69
CA ASP A 315 4.05 0.60 -19.56
C ASP A 315 3.78 0.37 -21.05
N THR A 316 2.95 -0.62 -21.37
CA THR A 316 2.54 -0.87 -22.76
C THR A 316 1.66 0.27 -23.27
N TYR A 317 0.73 0.80 -22.47
CA TYR A 317 -0.14 1.91 -22.84
C TYR A 317 0.60 3.26 -22.83
N ASP A 318 1.38 3.50 -21.79
CA ASP A 318 1.98 4.79 -21.51
C ASP A 318 3.28 5.02 -22.32
N SER A 319 4.05 3.96 -22.57
CA SER A 319 5.46 4.09 -22.97
C SER A 319 5.86 3.31 -24.22
N TYR A 320 4.96 2.64 -24.95
CA TYR A 320 5.38 1.84 -26.11
C TYR A 320 4.34 1.56 -27.21
N GLY A 321 3.11 1.20 -26.85
CA GLY A 321 2.08 0.81 -27.80
C GLY A 321 1.62 1.99 -28.65
N THR A 322 1.32 1.72 -29.92
CA THR A 322 0.61 2.69 -30.77
C THR A 322 -0.89 2.62 -30.48
N PHE A 323 -1.61 3.71 -30.72
CA PHE A 323 -3.06 3.80 -30.49
C PHE A 323 -3.84 2.61 -31.06
N ASP A 324 -3.61 2.26 -32.34
CA ASP A 324 -4.28 1.12 -33.00
C ASP A 324 -3.95 -0.23 -32.33
N GLU A 325 -2.73 -0.40 -31.82
CA GLU A 325 -2.33 -1.64 -31.12
C GLU A 325 -2.96 -1.72 -29.72
N LEU A 326 -3.10 -0.58 -29.03
CA LEU A 326 -3.72 -0.48 -27.70
C LEU A 326 -5.23 -0.77 -27.76
N ASP A 327 -5.91 -0.29 -28.79
CA ASP A 327 -7.32 -0.63 -29.04
C ASP A 327 -7.49 -2.14 -29.24
N LEU A 328 -6.61 -2.78 -30.02
CA LEU A 328 -6.62 -4.24 -30.22
C LEU A 328 -6.35 -5.00 -28.92
N PHE A 329 -5.40 -4.54 -28.10
CA PHE A 329 -5.10 -5.14 -26.80
C PHE A 329 -6.28 -5.02 -25.84
N THR A 330 -6.89 -3.83 -25.76
CA THR A 330 -8.11 -3.58 -24.97
C THR A 330 -9.21 -4.56 -25.34
N ASP A 331 -9.48 -4.72 -26.63
CA ASP A 331 -10.51 -5.63 -27.13
C ASP A 331 -10.20 -7.10 -26.81
N ALA A 332 -8.94 -7.51 -26.93
CA ALA A 332 -8.50 -8.87 -26.57
C ALA A 332 -8.71 -9.15 -25.07
N VAL A 333 -8.37 -8.20 -24.20
CA VAL A 333 -8.61 -8.29 -22.75
C VAL A 333 -10.10 -8.33 -22.44
N LYS A 334 -10.92 -7.47 -23.04
CA LYS A 334 -12.39 -7.49 -22.85
C LYS A 334 -13.02 -8.84 -23.24
N ARG A 335 -12.51 -9.47 -24.31
CA ARG A 335 -12.99 -10.79 -24.76
C ARG A 335 -12.43 -11.94 -23.91
N TRP A 336 -11.28 -11.75 -23.27
CA TRP A 336 -10.63 -12.70 -22.37
C TRP A 336 -10.50 -14.12 -22.94
N ASN A 337 -10.03 -14.22 -24.18
CA ASN A 337 -9.95 -15.49 -24.92
C ASN A 337 -8.58 -15.65 -25.58
N VAL A 338 -7.97 -16.83 -25.41
CA VAL A 338 -6.65 -17.16 -25.98
C VAL A 338 -6.60 -17.02 -27.50
N ASN A 339 -7.73 -17.20 -28.20
CA ASN A 339 -7.83 -17.05 -29.65
C ASN A 339 -7.66 -15.60 -30.13
N GLU A 340 -7.71 -14.62 -29.22
CA GLU A 340 -7.42 -13.21 -29.55
C GLU A 340 -5.92 -12.95 -29.73
N THR A 341 -5.05 -13.86 -29.24
CA THR A 341 -3.58 -13.70 -29.29
C THR A 341 -3.06 -13.49 -30.71
N ASP A 342 -3.60 -14.20 -31.70
CA ASP A 342 -3.13 -14.10 -33.09
C ASP A 342 -3.45 -12.75 -33.75
N LYS A 343 -4.38 -11.98 -33.18
CA LYS A 343 -4.73 -10.63 -33.64
C LYS A 343 -3.80 -9.56 -33.09
N LEU A 344 -3.06 -9.88 -32.03
CA LEU A 344 -2.14 -8.94 -31.39
C LEU A 344 -0.78 -8.90 -32.09
N PRO A 345 -0.09 -7.74 -32.07
CA PRO A 345 1.31 -7.62 -32.44
C PRO A 345 2.18 -8.62 -31.66
N GLU A 346 3.24 -9.13 -32.29
CA GLU A 346 4.07 -10.21 -31.72
C GLU A 346 4.59 -9.90 -30.31
N TYR A 347 4.95 -8.64 -30.02
CA TYR A 347 5.48 -8.23 -28.72
C TYR A 347 4.42 -8.22 -27.59
N MET A 348 3.13 -8.04 -27.91
CA MET A 348 2.05 -8.03 -26.92
C MET A 348 1.57 -9.44 -26.57
N ARG A 349 1.81 -10.42 -27.45
CA ARG A 349 1.33 -11.80 -27.26
C ARG A 349 1.84 -12.45 -25.97
N PRO A 350 3.14 -12.35 -25.60
CA PRO A 350 3.62 -12.91 -24.34
C PRO A 350 2.90 -12.34 -23.13
N LEU A 351 2.67 -11.02 -23.09
CA LEU A 351 1.99 -10.35 -21.99
C LEU A 351 0.52 -10.81 -21.87
N PHE A 352 -0.21 -10.83 -22.99
CA PHE A 352 -1.61 -11.28 -23.00
C PHE A 352 -1.76 -12.75 -22.62
N MET A 353 -0.90 -13.63 -23.14
CA MET A 353 -0.92 -15.05 -22.77
C MET A 353 -0.62 -15.24 -21.29
N GLU A 354 0.37 -14.54 -20.74
CA GLU A 354 0.70 -14.65 -19.32
C GLU A 354 -0.43 -14.13 -18.42
N LEU A 355 -1.11 -13.06 -18.84
CA LEU A 355 -2.32 -12.58 -18.17
C LEU A 355 -3.38 -13.69 -18.05
N LEU A 356 -3.70 -14.36 -19.16
CA LEU A 356 -4.66 -15.47 -19.13
C LEU A 356 -4.15 -16.64 -18.28
N ASN A 357 -2.88 -17.00 -18.39
CA ASN A 357 -2.27 -18.10 -17.63
C ASN A 357 -2.34 -17.87 -16.12
N VAL A 358 -2.03 -16.65 -15.66
CA VAL A 358 -2.06 -16.30 -14.25
C VAL A 358 -3.47 -16.44 -13.68
N TYR A 359 -4.49 -15.92 -14.36
CA TYR A 359 -5.88 -16.02 -13.90
C TYR A 359 -6.40 -17.46 -13.96
N ASN A 360 -6.11 -18.21 -15.02
CA ASN A 360 -6.49 -19.63 -15.11
C ASN A 360 -5.84 -20.46 -13.99
N ALA A 361 -4.58 -20.18 -13.65
CA ALA A 361 -3.90 -20.87 -12.55
C ALA A 361 -4.56 -20.55 -11.19
N MET A 362 -5.00 -19.31 -10.97
CA MET A 362 -5.76 -18.96 -9.77
C MET A 362 -7.10 -19.69 -9.70
N GLU A 363 -7.82 -19.79 -10.82
CA GLU A 363 -9.11 -20.50 -10.89
C GLU A 363 -8.95 -21.96 -10.53
N GLU A 364 -7.95 -22.65 -11.11
CA GLU A 364 -7.68 -24.05 -10.82
C GLU A 364 -7.23 -24.27 -9.37
N GLU A 365 -6.38 -23.39 -8.82
CA GLU A 365 -5.95 -23.47 -7.41
C GLU A 365 -7.12 -23.30 -6.42
N LEU A 366 -8.10 -22.46 -6.75
CA LEU A 366 -9.26 -22.16 -5.89
C LEU A 366 -10.47 -23.08 -6.12
N LYS A 367 -10.38 -23.98 -7.10
CA LYS A 367 -11.48 -24.85 -7.54
C LYS A 367 -11.86 -25.89 -6.50
N GLU A 368 -10.87 -26.54 -5.89
CA GLU A 368 -11.09 -27.57 -4.88
C GLU A 368 -11.73 -27.01 -3.60
N GLU A 369 -11.47 -25.73 -3.31
CA GLU A 369 -12.06 -24.99 -2.19
C GLU A 369 -13.48 -24.46 -2.47
N GLY A 370 -13.99 -24.62 -3.71
CA GLY A 370 -15.30 -24.11 -4.11
C GLY A 370 -15.39 -22.58 -4.16
N VAL A 371 -14.26 -21.88 -4.24
CA VAL A 371 -14.18 -20.41 -4.22
C VAL A 371 -13.57 -19.81 -5.48
N SER A 372 -13.49 -20.57 -6.57
CA SER A 372 -13.00 -20.08 -7.87
C SER A 372 -13.77 -18.88 -8.42
N TYR A 373 -15.04 -18.69 -8.03
CA TYR A 373 -15.85 -17.51 -8.39
C TYR A 373 -15.19 -16.18 -8.01
N ARG A 374 -14.27 -16.16 -7.04
CA ARG A 374 -13.52 -14.98 -6.61
C ARG A 374 -12.66 -14.40 -7.74
N VAL A 375 -12.16 -15.25 -8.64
CA VAL A 375 -11.28 -14.82 -9.74
C VAL A 375 -12.04 -13.97 -10.75
N GLU A 376 -13.34 -14.23 -10.95
CA GLU A 376 -14.16 -13.43 -11.87
C GLU A 376 -14.24 -11.96 -11.43
N TYR A 377 -14.32 -11.66 -10.13
CA TYR A 377 -14.27 -10.27 -9.63
C TYR A 377 -12.94 -9.57 -9.97
N ALA A 378 -11.81 -10.28 -9.79
CA ALA A 378 -10.50 -9.74 -10.15
C ALA A 378 -10.32 -9.58 -11.66
N LYS A 379 -10.93 -10.45 -12.46
CA LYS A 379 -10.92 -10.37 -13.92
C LYS A 379 -11.72 -9.17 -14.41
N GLN A 380 -12.92 -8.95 -13.86
CA GLN A 380 -13.71 -7.76 -14.18
C GLN A 380 -12.98 -6.46 -13.81
N SER A 381 -12.29 -6.45 -12.66
CA SER A 381 -11.46 -5.30 -12.26
C SER A 381 -10.27 -5.06 -13.21
N MET A 382 -9.67 -6.13 -13.74
CA MET A 382 -8.60 -6.02 -14.76
C MET A 382 -9.13 -5.47 -16.09
N ILE A 383 -10.32 -5.89 -16.51
CA ILE A 383 -10.97 -5.35 -17.71
C ILE A 383 -11.27 -3.85 -17.53
N GLN A 384 -11.70 -3.44 -16.33
CA GLN A 384 -11.96 -2.04 -16.01
C GLN A 384 -10.71 -1.17 -16.10
N ILE A 385 -9.60 -1.59 -15.48
CA ILE A 385 -8.36 -0.79 -15.51
C ILE A 385 -7.78 -0.70 -16.93
N VAL A 386 -7.77 -1.79 -17.70
CA VAL A 386 -7.29 -1.78 -19.09
C VAL A 386 -8.17 -0.88 -19.97
N THR A 387 -9.48 -0.84 -19.71
CA THR A 387 -10.38 0.08 -20.40
C THR A 387 -10.07 1.54 -20.04
N ALA A 388 -9.79 1.83 -18.76
CA ALA A 388 -9.41 3.16 -18.32
C ALA A 388 -8.06 3.63 -18.92
N TYR A 389 -7.07 2.75 -19.02
CA TYR A 389 -5.82 3.06 -19.75
C TYR A 389 -6.08 3.39 -21.21
N ASN A 390 -7.04 2.70 -21.85
CA ASN A 390 -7.41 3.02 -23.22
C ASN A 390 -8.11 4.38 -23.33
N ASP A 391 -8.95 4.74 -22.37
CA ASP A 391 -9.58 6.07 -22.32
C ASP A 391 -8.52 7.18 -22.21
N GLU A 392 -7.48 6.99 -21.40
CA GLU A 392 -6.33 7.91 -21.32
C GLU A 392 -5.53 7.96 -22.63
N ALA A 393 -5.30 6.82 -23.28
CA ALA A 393 -4.65 6.75 -24.58
C ALA A 393 -5.47 7.47 -25.68
N ILE A 394 -6.81 7.40 -25.64
CA ILE A 394 -7.71 8.15 -26.53
C ILE A 394 -7.54 9.65 -26.30
N TRP A 395 -7.45 10.10 -25.05
CA TRP A 395 -7.22 11.53 -24.75
C TRP A 395 -5.87 12.01 -25.27
N TYR A 396 -4.81 11.24 -25.02
CA TYR A 396 -3.47 11.53 -25.51
C TYR A 396 -3.42 11.61 -27.05
N HIS A 397 -3.97 10.60 -27.74
CA HIS A 397 -3.99 10.55 -29.20
C HIS A 397 -4.71 11.74 -29.84
N ASN A 398 -5.84 12.15 -29.24
CA ASN A 398 -6.65 13.26 -29.74
C ASN A 398 -6.16 14.65 -29.30
N GLY A 399 -5.13 14.73 -28.45
CA GLY A 399 -4.72 15.99 -27.82
C GLY A 399 -5.81 16.60 -26.93
N TYR A 400 -6.71 15.77 -26.42
CA TYR A 400 -7.83 16.21 -25.60
C TYR A 400 -7.38 16.35 -24.14
N VAL A 401 -7.73 17.47 -23.51
CA VAL A 401 -7.51 17.69 -22.09
C VAL A 401 -8.88 17.74 -21.42
N PRO A 402 -9.27 16.71 -20.67
CA PRO A 402 -10.58 16.63 -20.03
C PRO A 402 -10.73 17.68 -18.92
N THR A 403 -11.98 17.93 -18.53
CA THR A 403 -12.24 18.65 -17.27
C THR A 403 -11.70 17.84 -16.09
N PHE A 404 -11.36 18.48 -14.97
CA PHE A 404 -10.82 17.75 -13.82
C PHE A 404 -11.78 16.67 -13.26
N ASP A 405 -13.09 16.91 -13.30
CA ASP A 405 -14.09 15.92 -12.87
C ASP A 405 -14.24 14.75 -13.86
N GLU A 406 -14.03 15.00 -15.16
CA GLU A 406 -14.00 13.96 -16.19
C GLU A 406 -12.72 13.12 -16.06
N TYR A 407 -11.57 13.79 -15.89
CA TYR A 407 -10.28 13.17 -15.58
C TYR A 407 -10.40 12.22 -14.40
N LEU A 408 -10.88 12.71 -13.24
CA LEU A 408 -10.94 11.91 -12.01
C LEU A 408 -11.77 10.63 -12.15
N LYS A 409 -12.82 10.60 -12.98
CA LYS A 409 -13.62 9.38 -13.19
C LYS A 409 -12.82 8.24 -13.81
N VAL A 410 -11.90 8.55 -14.72
CA VAL A 410 -11.01 7.58 -15.37
C VAL A 410 -9.79 7.34 -14.50
N ALA A 411 -9.18 8.41 -14.00
CA ALA A 411 -7.96 8.42 -13.22
C ALA A 411 -8.05 7.61 -11.90
N LEU A 412 -9.21 7.59 -11.25
CA LEU A 412 -9.45 6.77 -10.06
C LEU A 412 -9.50 5.26 -10.37
N ILE A 413 -9.78 4.88 -11.62
CA ILE A 413 -9.76 3.49 -12.08
C ILE A 413 -8.35 3.13 -12.57
N SER A 414 -7.75 3.96 -13.43
CA SER A 414 -6.41 3.74 -14.01
C SER A 414 -5.29 3.73 -12.97
N CYS A 415 -5.48 4.35 -11.79
CA CYS A 415 -4.53 4.24 -10.68
C CYS A 415 -4.36 2.80 -10.13
N GLY A 416 -5.25 1.88 -10.51
CA GLY A 416 -5.16 0.45 -10.22
C GLY A 416 -5.61 0.01 -8.83
N TYR A 417 -5.92 0.93 -7.90
CA TYR A 417 -6.24 0.56 -6.52
C TYR A 417 -7.56 -0.18 -6.36
N MET A 418 -8.50 -0.03 -7.29
CA MET A 418 -9.72 -0.85 -7.36
C MET A 418 -9.40 -2.32 -7.67
N LEU A 419 -8.53 -2.56 -8.67
CA LEU A 419 -8.04 -3.90 -8.99
C LEU A 419 -7.23 -4.48 -7.82
N LEU A 420 -6.27 -3.71 -7.28
CA LEU A 420 -5.39 -4.17 -6.20
C LEU A 420 -6.18 -4.50 -4.93
N SER A 421 -7.21 -3.71 -4.59
CA SER A 421 -8.09 -4.03 -3.47
C SER A 421 -8.89 -5.32 -3.71
N THR A 422 -9.40 -5.52 -4.93
CA THR A 422 -10.15 -6.73 -5.28
C THR A 422 -9.29 -7.98 -5.29
N ILE A 423 -8.12 -7.95 -5.95
CA ILE A 423 -7.20 -9.10 -5.98
C ILE A 423 -6.65 -9.42 -4.59
N SER A 424 -6.55 -8.43 -3.70
CA SER A 424 -6.08 -8.64 -2.33
C SER A 424 -6.90 -9.70 -1.57
N PHE A 425 -8.18 -9.91 -1.95
CA PHE A 425 -9.10 -10.83 -1.30
C PHE A 425 -9.07 -12.26 -1.87
N VAL A 426 -8.66 -12.43 -3.14
CA VAL A 426 -8.85 -13.67 -3.91
C VAL A 426 -8.18 -14.87 -3.23
N GLY A 427 -6.89 -14.74 -2.92
CA GLY A 427 -6.10 -15.82 -2.32
C GLY A 427 -6.22 -15.95 -0.81
N MET A 428 -7.07 -15.17 -0.13
CA MET A 428 -7.30 -15.30 1.32
C MET A 428 -8.05 -16.61 1.65
N GLY A 429 -7.99 -17.05 2.91
CA GLY A 429 -8.62 -18.29 3.35
C GLY A 429 -10.14 -18.34 3.09
N VAL A 430 -10.69 -19.54 2.89
CA VAL A 430 -12.12 -19.76 2.60
C VAL A 430 -13.02 -19.15 3.67
N THR A 431 -12.66 -19.30 4.95
CA THR A 431 -13.42 -18.78 6.09
C THR A 431 -13.21 -17.28 6.33
N THR A 432 -12.26 -16.66 5.63
CA THR A 432 -11.86 -15.26 5.83
C THR A 432 -12.67 -14.30 4.96
N VAL A 433 -12.95 -14.68 3.71
CA VAL A 433 -13.62 -13.81 2.72
C VAL A 433 -14.87 -14.46 2.17
N THR A 434 -15.97 -13.70 2.17
CA THR A 434 -17.28 -14.13 1.66
C THR A 434 -17.64 -13.37 0.38
N LYS A 435 -18.62 -13.88 -0.38
CA LYS A 435 -19.15 -13.17 -1.56
C LYS A 435 -19.62 -11.73 -1.25
N PRO A 436 -20.36 -11.46 -0.14
CA PRO A 436 -20.69 -10.08 0.25
C PRO A 436 -19.48 -9.15 0.39
N ALA A 437 -18.30 -9.67 0.76
CA ALA A 437 -17.10 -8.83 0.80
C ALA A 437 -16.58 -8.43 -0.59
N PHE A 438 -16.71 -9.32 -1.58
CA PHE A 438 -16.44 -8.98 -2.98
C PHE A 438 -17.48 -8.03 -3.57
N ASP A 439 -18.75 -8.24 -3.24
CA ASP A 439 -19.83 -7.32 -3.64
C ASP A 439 -19.62 -5.93 -3.00
N TRP A 440 -19.13 -5.87 -1.75
CA TRP A 440 -18.79 -4.62 -1.09
C TRP A 440 -17.62 -3.90 -1.78
N VAL A 441 -16.48 -4.56 -1.97
CA VAL A 441 -15.27 -3.89 -2.50
C VAL A 441 -15.45 -3.46 -3.96
N THR A 442 -16.17 -4.23 -4.78
CA THR A 442 -16.40 -3.89 -6.20
C THR A 442 -17.53 -2.89 -6.43
N ASN A 443 -18.31 -2.56 -5.39
CA ASN A 443 -19.26 -1.44 -5.40
C ASN A 443 -18.60 -0.10 -5.02
N ASN A 444 -17.27 -0.01 -5.05
CA ASN A 444 -16.51 1.21 -4.84
C ASN A 444 -16.86 1.94 -3.53
N PRO A 445 -16.65 1.29 -2.36
CA PRO A 445 -16.95 1.89 -1.07
C PRO A 445 -16.09 3.15 -0.86
N LEU A 446 -16.54 4.05 0.01
CA LEU A 446 -15.89 5.35 0.20
C LEU A 446 -14.40 5.22 0.56
N ILE A 447 -14.03 4.23 1.38
CA ILE A 447 -12.63 3.93 1.72
C ILE A 447 -11.77 3.59 0.51
N LEU A 448 -12.34 2.91 -0.50
CA LEU A 448 -11.64 2.57 -1.73
C LEU A 448 -11.49 3.80 -2.62
N ILE A 449 -12.56 4.59 -2.78
CA ILE A 449 -12.50 5.86 -3.52
C ILE A 449 -11.47 6.81 -2.90
N ALA A 450 -11.44 6.90 -1.57
CA ALA A 450 -10.48 7.71 -0.84
C ALA A 450 -9.04 7.19 -1.03
N SER A 451 -8.82 5.87 -0.99
CA SER A 451 -7.53 5.27 -1.28
C SER A 451 -7.05 5.56 -2.71
N CYS A 452 -7.92 5.41 -3.72
CA CYS A 452 -7.65 5.80 -5.11
C CYS A 452 -7.34 7.29 -5.22
N THR A 453 -8.06 8.16 -4.49
CA THR A 453 -7.85 9.61 -4.49
C THR A 453 -6.48 9.97 -3.92
N ILE A 454 -6.05 9.32 -2.83
CA ILE A 454 -4.72 9.51 -2.25
C ILE A 454 -3.65 9.08 -3.26
N ASN A 455 -3.81 7.91 -3.87
CA ASN A 455 -2.89 7.42 -4.89
C ASN A 455 -2.76 8.41 -6.05
N ARG A 456 -3.87 8.69 -6.73
CA ARG A 456 -3.87 9.46 -7.97
C ARG A 456 -3.33 10.86 -7.78
N LEU A 457 -3.76 11.55 -6.73
CA LEU A 457 -3.32 12.93 -6.47
C LEU A 457 -1.87 13.01 -5.96
N ALA A 458 -1.38 12.00 -5.24
CA ALA A 458 0.04 11.93 -4.87
C ALA A 458 0.91 11.69 -6.11
N ASP A 459 0.52 10.72 -6.95
CA ASP A 459 1.19 10.39 -8.20
C ASP A 459 1.22 11.60 -9.15
N ASP A 460 0.07 12.25 -9.40
CA ASP A 460 -0.03 13.45 -10.24
C ASP A 460 0.90 14.58 -9.79
N LYS A 461 1.04 14.79 -8.48
CA LYS A 461 1.92 15.85 -7.96
C LYS A 461 3.38 15.58 -8.26
N VAL A 462 3.79 14.33 -8.08
CA VAL A 462 5.19 13.89 -8.15
C VAL A 462 5.61 13.64 -9.60
N GLY A 463 4.74 13.02 -10.40
CA GLY A 463 4.99 12.66 -11.80
C GLY A 463 4.86 13.83 -12.78
N HIS A 464 4.16 14.91 -12.42
CA HIS A 464 3.77 15.97 -13.35
C HIS A 464 4.91 16.52 -14.21
N GLU A 465 6.11 16.78 -13.66
CA GLU A 465 7.22 17.34 -14.44
C GLU A 465 7.72 16.36 -15.51
N LEU A 466 7.86 15.07 -15.16
CA LEU A 466 8.28 14.02 -16.07
C LEU A 466 7.24 13.74 -17.15
N GLU A 467 5.95 13.77 -16.79
CA GLU A 467 4.84 13.62 -17.73
C GLU A 467 4.84 14.75 -18.78
N GLN A 468 5.09 15.99 -18.34
CA GLN A 468 5.21 17.14 -19.25
C GLN A 468 6.42 17.02 -20.19
N GLU A 469 7.57 16.57 -19.69
CA GLU A 469 8.75 16.32 -20.54
C GLU A 469 8.49 15.26 -21.63
N ARG A 470 7.62 14.31 -21.35
CA ARG A 470 7.20 13.25 -22.27
C ARG A 470 6.07 13.66 -23.22
N GLY A 471 5.52 14.87 -23.05
CA GLY A 471 4.45 15.41 -23.89
C GLY A 471 3.04 14.94 -23.52
N HIS A 472 2.83 14.41 -22.30
CA HIS A 472 1.49 14.05 -21.84
C HIS A 472 0.61 15.29 -21.67
N VAL A 473 -0.55 15.29 -22.33
CA VAL A 473 -1.43 16.46 -22.40
C VAL A 473 -2.48 16.53 -21.28
N ALA A 474 -2.69 15.45 -20.53
CA ALA A 474 -3.86 15.29 -19.67
C ALA A 474 -3.54 14.75 -18.26
N SER A 475 -2.46 15.21 -17.62
CA SER A 475 -2.26 14.87 -16.19
C SER A 475 -3.25 15.61 -15.29
N GLY A 476 -3.45 15.13 -14.06
CA GLY A 476 -4.41 15.76 -13.15
C GLY A 476 -4.09 17.22 -12.85
N VAL A 477 -2.81 17.56 -12.76
CA VAL A 477 -2.34 18.95 -12.59
C VAL A 477 -2.73 19.81 -13.79
N GLU A 478 -2.44 19.35 -15.01
CA GLU A 478 -2.80 20.06 -16.25
C GLU A 478 -4.31 20.22 -16.41
N CYS A 479 -5.07 19.17 -16.18
CA CYS A 479 -6.53 19.19 -16.26
C CYS A 479 -7.13 20.21 -15.30
N TYR A 480 -6.60 20.30 -14.07
CA TYR A 480 -7.04 21.27 -13.08
C TYR A 480 -6.66 22.71 -13.46
N MET A 481 -5.39 22.94 -13.80
CA MET A 481 -4.89 24.27 -14.16
C MET A 481 -5.65 24.86 -15.35
N LYS A 482 -5.84 24.07 -16.42
CA LYS A 482 -6.50 24.50 -17.65
C LYS A 482 -7.95 24.96 -17.44
N HIS A 483 -8.70 24.27 -16.57
CA HIS A 483 -10.14 24.53 -16.39
C HIS A 483 -10.46 25.49 -15.24
N ASN A 484 -9.52 25.74 -14.33
CA ASN A 484 -9.74 26.61 -13.17
C ASN A 484 -8.89 27.90 -13.21
N ASN A 485 -8.07 28.09 -14.24
CA ASN A 485 -7.10 29.19 -14.34
C ASN A 485 -6.22 29.31 -13.08
N ALA A 486 -5.83 28.16 -12.53
CA ALA A 486 -5.07 28.02 -11.30
C ALA A 486 -3.58 27.87 -11.60
N THR A 487 -2.75 28.33 -10.67
CA THR A 487 -1.30 28.08 -10.66
C THR A 487 -0.98 26.69 -10.13
N LYS A 488 0.20 26.14 -10.47
CA LYS A 488 0.69 24.85 -9.93
C LYS A 488 0.67 24.82 -8.39
N GLN A 489 1.00 25.93 -7.73
CA GLN A 489 0.97 26.04 -6.28
C GLN A 489 -0.45 25.90 -5.71
N GLU A 490 -1.43 26.57 -6.32
CA GLU A 490 -2.85 26.44 -5.94
C GLU A 490 -3.36 25.01 -6.14
N VAL A 491 -2.94 24.34 -7.22
CA VAL A 491 -3.28 22.93 -7.46
C VAL A 491 -2.71 22.03 -6.37
N VAL A 492 -1.43 22.20 -6.00
CA VAL A 492 -0.80 21.42 -4.93
C VAL A 492 -1.52 21.62 -3.60
N ILE A 493 -1.94 22.84 -3.27
CA ILE A 493 -2.72 23.14 -2.05
C ILE A 493 -4.07 22.41 -2.09
N GLU A 494 -4.80 22.50 -3.21
CA GLU A 494 -6.09 21.83 -3.36
C GLU A 494 -5.96 20.30 -3.32
N PHE A 495 -4.92 19.73 -3.95
CA PHE A 495 -4.68 18.28 -3.93
C PHE A 495 -4.34 17.80 -2.52
N ASN A 496 -3.49 18.53 -1.79
CA ASN A 496 -3.19 18.22 -0.39
C ASN A 496 -4.45 18.28 0.50
N LYS A 497 -5.36 19.23 0.25
CA LYS A 497 -6.65 19.31 0.93
C LYS A 497 -7.53 18.09 0.62
N ARG A 498 -7.63 17.67 -0.65
CA ARG A 498 -8.37 16.47 -1.06
C ARG A 498 -7.79 15.19 -0.46
N ILE A 499 -6.45 15.05 -0.46
CA ILE A 499 -5.73 13.95 0.20
C ILE A 499 -6.03 13.94 1.71
N SER A 500 -6.00 15.11 2.37
CA SER A 500 -6.33 15.20 3.79
C SER A 500 -7.77 14.81 4.10
N ASN A 501 -8.72 15.12 3.21
CA ASN A 501 -10.11 14.69 3.34
C ASN A 501 -10.28 13.19 3.08
N ALA A 502 -9.59 12.64 2.09
CA ALA A 502 -9.59 11.21 1.81
C ALA A 502 -9.05 10.39 3.01
N TRP A 503 -8.05 10.88 3.74
CA TRP A 503 -7.63 10.23 5.00
C TRP A 503 -8.74 10.19 6.06
N LYS A 504 -9.57 11.24 6.16
CA LYS A 504 -10.73 11.27 7.07
C LYS A 504 -11.82 10.30 6.62
N ASP A 505 -12.05 10.19 5.31
CA ASP A 505 -12.97 9.23 4.72
C ASP A 505 -12.54 7.78 5.02
N ILE A 506 -11.24 7.48 4.86
CA ILE A 506 -10.67 6.18 5.23
C ILE A 506 -10.89 5.90 6.72
N ASN A 507 -10.60 6.86 7.59
CA ASN A 507 -10.79 6.71 9.03
C ASN A 507 -12.26 6.45 9.39
N GLN A 508 -13.18 7.19 8.78
CA GLN A 508 -14.62 7.06 9.02
C GLN A 508 -15.15 5.67 8.68
N GLU A 509 -14.74 5.12 7.54
CA GLU A 509 -15.14 3.78 7.09
C GLU A 509 -14.46 2.64 7.86
N CYS A 510 -13.40 2.94 8.61
CA CYS A 510 -12.81 1.99 9.56
C CYS A 510 -13.54 1.93 10.91
N LEU A 511 -14.56 2.76 11.15
CA LEU A 511 -15.33 2.77 12.40
C LEU A 511 -16.59 1.90 12.32
N HIS A 512 -17.02 1.36 13.46
CA HIS A 512 -18.22 0.55 13.59
C HIS A 512 -19.51 1.38 13.39
N PRO A 513 -20.59 0.79 12.84
CA PRO A 513 -20.69 -0.59 12.35
C PRO A 513 -19.98 -0.79 10.99
N LEU A 514 -19.25 -1.89 10.85
CA LEU A 514 -18.47 -2.18 9.63
C LEU A 514 -19.30 -2.98 8.62
N PRO A 515 -19.17 -2.69 7.31
CA PRO A 515 -19.88 -3.43 6.26
C PRO A 515 -19.35 -4.86 6.07
N VAL A 516 -18.07 -5.08 6.39
CA VAL A 516 -17.37 -6.37 6.34
C VAL A 516 -16.37 -6.42 7.52
N PRO A 517 -15.78 -7.59 7.87
CA PRO A 517 -14.78 -7.65 8.93
C PRO A 517 -13.64 -6.64 8.75
N LEU A 518 -13.17 -6.02 9.85
CA LEU A 518 -12.16 -4.95 9.84
C LEU A 518 -10.90 -5.30 9.03
N HIS A 519 -10.42 -6.55 9.16
CA HIS A 519 -9.24 -7.04 8.42
C HIS A 519 -9.41 -7.10 6.89
N LEU A 520 -10.64 -6.94 6.37
CA LEU A 520 -10.93 -6.74 4.96
C LEU A 520 -11.09 -5.24 4.63
N VAL A 521 -11.75 -4.49 5.52
CA VAL A 521 -11.91 -3.03 5.38
C VAL A 521 -10.57 -2.31 5.28
N VAL A 522 -9.55 -2.75 6.01
CA VAL A 522 -8.24 -2.09 6.03
C VAL A 522 -7.37 -2.31 4.78
N ARG A 523 -7.77 -3.14 3.80
CA ARG A 523 -6.91 -3.40 2.63
C ARG A 523 -6.70 -2.16 1.74
N PRO A 524 -7.73 -1.38 1.38
CA PRO A 524 -7.53 -0.11 0.68
C PRO A 524 -6.74 0.91 1.51
N LEU A 525 -6.89 0.91 2.84
CA LEU A 525 -6.07 1.73 3.72
C LEU A 525 -4.57 1.41 3.57
N TYR A 526 -4.19 0.13 3.60
CA TYR A 526 -2.78 -0.23 3.50
C TYR A 526 -2.16 0.12 2.14
N LEU A 527 -2.95 0.07 1.07
CA LEU A 527 -2.56 0.63 -0.22
C LEU A 527 -2.32 2.16 -0.12
N ALA A 528 -3.21 2.90 0.54
CA ALA A 528 -3.00 4.34 0.77
C ALA A 528 -1.76 4.66 1.62
N CYS A 529 -1.46 3.85 2.64
CA CYS A 529 -0.23 3.95 3.41
C CYS A 529 1.00 3.75 2.52
N PHE A 530 0.95 2.80 1.57
CA PHE A 530 2.06 2.61 0.62
C PHE A 530 2.31 3.89 -0.18
N MET A 531 1.27 4.52 -0.74
CA MET A 531 1.44 5.79 -1.47
C MET A 531 2.01 6.90 -0.61
N ASN A 532 1.56 7.00 0.63
CA ASN A 532 2.06 8.01 1.56
C ASN A 532 3.55 7.83 1.88
N VAL A 533 4.06 6.59 1.85
CA VAL A 533 5.48 6.31 2.08
C VAL A 533 6.31 6.51 0.81
N PHE A 534 5.86 5.99 -0.34
CA PHE A 534 6.69 5.86 -1.55
C PHE A 534 6.50 6.96 -2.60
N TYR A 535 5.50 7.83 -2.42
CA TYR A 535 5.18 8.94 -3.34
C TYR A 535 5.05 10.27 -2.58
N LYS A 536 5.71 10.39 -1.41
CA LYS A 536 5.70 11.63 -0.63
C LYS A 536 6.44 12.75 -1.34
N ASP A 537 7.65 12.45 -1.80
CA ASP A 537 8.60 13.41 -2.36
C ASP A 537 8.98 13.07 -3.82
N GLU A 538 9.08 11.79 -4.16
CA GLU A 538 9.49 11.29 -5.49
C GLU A 538 8.76 9.98 -5.82
N ASP A 539 8.74 9.58 -7.10
CA ASP A 539 8.21 8.28 -7.54
C ASP A 539 9.31 7.23 -7.33
N TRP A 540 9.32 6.64 -6.13
CA TRP A 540 10.28 5.61 -5.76
C TRP A 540 9.99 4.24 -6.40
N TYR A 541 8.85 4.05 -7.04
CA TYR A 541 8.59 2.83 -7.81
C TYR A 541 9.34 2.87 -9.14
N THR A 542 9.19 3.97 -9.89
CA THR A 542 9.93 4.15 -11.15
C THR A 542 11.42 4.37 -10.88
N HIS A 543 11.79 5.11 -9.84
CA HIS A 543 13.18 5.39 -9.44
C HIS A 543 13.57 4.58 -8.20
N SER A 544 13.58 3.24 -8.34
CA SER A 544 13.72 2.34 -7.19
C SER A 544 15.13 2.17 -6.64
N ASN A 545 16.13 2.81 -7.25
CA ASN A 545 17.55 2.62 -6.91
C ASN A 545 18.02 3.34 -5.63
N THR A 546 17.14 4.10 -4.98
CA THR A 546 17.43 4.89 -3.79
C THR A 546 16.66 4.37 -2.56
N GLN A 547 15.66 5.10 -2.05
CA GLN A 547 14.99 4.83 -0.77
C GLN A 547 14.19 3.52 -0.80
N MET A 548 13.52 3.20 -1.92
CA MET A 548 12.81 1.92 -2.02
C MET A 548 13.76 0.72 -1.92
N LYS A 549 14.95 0.82 -2.50
CA LYS A 549 15.99 -0.20 -2.35
C LYS A 549 16.41 -0.36 -0.89
N GLU A 550 16.59 0.72 -0.15
CA GLU A 550 16.96 0.69 1.27
C GLU A 550 15.86 0.03 2.11
N CYS A 551 14.59 0.40 1.88
CA CYS A 551 13.45 -0.24 2.55
C CYS A 551 13.39 -1.75 2.27
N ILE A 552 13.50 -2.16 1.00
CA ILE A 552 13.51 -3.58 0.62
C ILE A 552 14.69 -4.31 1.27
N ASN A 553 15.88 -3.70 1.26
CA ASN A 553 17.08 -4.29 1.89
C ASN A 553 16.83 -4.54 3.39
N SER A 554 16.26 -3.57 4.09
CA SER A 554 15.97 -3.66 5.53
C SER A 554 14.93 -4.73 5.90
N LEU A 555 14.00 -5.05 4.98
CA LEU A 555 12.90 -6.00 5.24
C LEU A 555 13.19 -7.40 4.72
N LEU A 556 13.90 -7.53 3.58
CA LEU A 556 14.03 -8.77 2.83
C LEU A 556 15.47 -9.28 2.70
N VAL A 557 16.47 -8.53 3.17
CA VAL A 557 17.88 -8.95 3.08
C VAL A 557 18.55 -8.94 4.45
N GLU A 558 18.46 -7.82 5.18
CA GLU A 558 19.10 -7.66 6.49
C GLU A 558 18.20 -8.19 7.61
N SER A 559 18.67 -9.20 8.32
CA SER A 559 17.98 -9.69 9.51
C SER A 559 18.13 -8.73 10.68
N VAL A 560 17.16 -8.77 11.59
CA VAL A 560 17.23 -8.03 12.85
C VAL A 560 18.24 -8.74 13.77
N PRO A 561 19.26 -8.05 14.30
CA PRO A 561 20.21 -8.65 15.23
C PRO A 561 19.52 -9.08 16.54
N TYR A 562 19.84 -10.29 17.02
CA TYR A 562 19.36 -10.82 18.30
C TYR A 562 19.82 -9.98 19.48
#